data_AF-A0A965ZC75-F1
#
_entry.id   AF-A0A965ZC75-F1
#
_cell.length_a   1.000
_cell.length_b   1.000
_cell.length_c   1.000
_cell.angle_alpha   90.00
_cell.angle_beta   90.00
_cell.angle_gamma   90.00
#
_symmetry.space_group_name_H-M   'P 1'
#
loop_
_entity.id
_entity.type
_entity.pdbx_description
1 polymer ?
#
loop_
_entity_poly.entity_id
_entity_poly.type
_entity_poly.pdbx_seq_one_letter_code
_entity_poly.pdbx_strand_id
1 'polypeptide(L)'
;QYNASFVGYFPADAPKYSCIVVVNRPSAGRYYASSVAVPVFKEIADKVYASDISIHKNPKDTIYRYHAYHYGYLDDLQTLSANLTYKIIAVDSEWGSLVFEATGEAKVTSSFPQKGKVPNLKGLGLRDAIYLAEKSEMKIRAEGSGKVIGQNPDPGEDTRKGATISITLN
;
A
#
# COMPACT_ATOMS: atom_id res chain seq x y z
N GLN A 1 -17.35 42.41 -35.93
CA GLN A 1 -17.49 40.99 -35.55
C GLN A 1 -16.23 40.58 -34.81
N TYR A 2 -16.33 39.82 -33.71
CA TYR A 2 -15.18 39.53 -32.82
C TYR A 2 -15.01 38.03 -32.59
N ASN A 3 -13.76 37.58 -32.61
CA ASN A 3 -13.35 36.23 -32.24
C ASN A 3 -12.64 36.28 -30.89
N ALA A 4 -12.93 35.32 -30.02
CA ALA A 4 -12.29 35.19 -28.71
C ALA A 4 -11.35 33.98 -28.76
N SER A 5 -10.05 34.19 -28.59
CA SER A 5 -9.08 33.11 -28.54
C SER A 5 -8.22 33.16 -27.28
N PHE A 6 -7.87 31.99 -26.77
CA PHE A 6 -6.94 31.81 -25.66
C PHE A 6 -5.97 30.69 -26.02
N VAL A 7 -4.69 30.90 -25.72
CA VAL A 7 -3.65 29.86 -25.86
C VAL A 7 -2.90 29.77 -24.54
N GLY A 8 -2.66 28.54 -24.10
CA GLY A 8 -1.96 28.28 -22.85
C GLY A 8 -1.23 26.96 -22.88
N TYR A 9 -0.30 26.83 -21.93
CA TYR A 9 0.45 25.62 -21.69
C TYR A 9 0.09 25.07 -20.30
N PHE A 10 0.08 23.75 -20.17
CA PHE A 10 -0.15 23.10 -18.87
C PHE A 10 0.60 21.77 -18.76
N PRO A 11 0.94 21.34 -17.52
CA PRO A 11 0.90 22.10 -16.26
C PRO A 11 1.84 23.32 -16.23
N ALA A 12 1.60 24.26 -15.31
CA ALA A 12 2.35 25.53 -15.25
C ALA A 12 3.86 25.35 -14.96
N ASP A 13 4.21 24.44 -14.03
CA ASP A 13 5.60 24.22 -13.60
C ASP A 13 6.45 23.51 -14.68
N ALA A 14 5.86 22.56 -15.41
CA ALA A 14 6.53 21.74 -16.42
C ALA A 14 5.56 21.46 -17.57
N PRO A 15 5.44 22.42 -18.52
CA PRO A 15 4.53 22.30 -19.67
C PRO A 15 4.74 21.00 -20.46
N LYS A 16 3.68 20.19 -20.56
CA LYS A 16 3.66 18.99 -21.40
C LYS A 16 2.69 19.14 -22.57
N TYR A 17 1.67 19.97 -22.41
CA TYR A 17 0.64 20.21 -23.41
C TYR A 17 0.49 21.69 -23.72
N SER A 18 0.16 21.98 -24.98
CA SER A 18 -0.36 23.27 -25.41
C SER A 18 -1.83 23.09 -25.80
N CYS A 19 -2.65 24.09 -25.49
CA CYS A 19 -4.05 24.11 -25.91
C CYS A 19 -4.41 25.51 -26.38
N ILE A 20 -5.03 25.56 -27.56
CA ILE A 20 -5.63 26.77 -28.13
C ILE A 20 -7.14 26.57 -28.18
N VAL A 21 -7.87 27.55 -27.67
CA VAL A 21 -9.33 27.61 -27.73
C VAL A 21 -9.70 28.83 -28.56
N VAL A 22 -10.50 28.61 -29.60
CA VAL A 22 -11.02 29.68 -30.46
C VAL A 22 -12.54 29.59 -30.47
N VAL A 23 -13.20 30.66 -30.03
CA VAL A 23 -14.65 30.80 -30.03
C VAL A 23 -15.05 31.83 -31.06
N ASN A 24 -15.71 31.35 -32.12
CA ASN A 24 -16.22 32.16 -33.21
C ASN A 24 -17.60 32.70 -32.85
N ARG A 25 -17.84 34.01 -33.05
CA ARG A 25 -19.13 34.67 -32.83
C ARG A 25 -19.78 34.37 -31.46
N PRO A 26 -19.11 34.70 -30.34
CA PRO A 26 -19.73 34.54 -29.02
C PRO A 26 -21.00 35.41 -28.92
N SER A 27 -22.12 34.79 -28.56
CA SER A 27 -23.47 35.39 -28.58
C SER A 27 -24.05 35.41 -27.17
N ALA A 28 -23.64 36.38 -26.33
CA ALA A 28 -24.19 36.59 -24.99
C ALA A 28 -23.77 37.93 -24.31
N GLY A 29 -23.36 38.96 -25.07
CA GLY A 29 -22.86 40.21 -24.48
C GLY A 29 -21.48 40.12 -23.79
N ARG A 30 -20.88 38.92 -23.74
CA ARG A 30 -19.52 38.66 -23.24
C ARG A 30 -18.62 38.30 -24.41
N TYR A 31 -17.71 39.20 -24.77
CA TYR A 31 -16.85 39.07 -25.96
C TYR A 31 -15.37 38.91 -25.61
N TYR A 32 -15.01 39.04 -24.33
CA TYR A 32 -13.62 38.94 -23.89
C TYR A 32 -13.19 37.48 -23.85
N ALA A 33 -12.01 37.20 -24.42
CA ALA A 33 -11.38 35.89 -24.42
C ALA A 33 -11.27 35.27 -23.01
N SER A 34 -11.02 36.10 -21.99
CA SER A 34 -10.99 35.70 -20.58
C SER A 34 -12.32 35.16 -20.05
N SER A 35 -13.46 35.59 -20.60
CA SER A 35 -14.78 35.19 -20.14
C SER A 35 -15.37 33.98 -20.87
N VAL A 36 -14.91 33.71 -22.09
CA VAL A 36 -15.48 32.67 -22.96
C VAL A 36 -14.50 31.54 -23.24
N ALA A 37 -13.25 31.84 -23.59
CA ALA A 37 -12.27 30.82 -23.98
C ALA A 37 -11.53 30.20 -22.78
N VAL A 38 -11.29 30.98 -21.71
CA VAL A 38 -10.57 30.50 -20.51
C VAL A 38 -11.32 29.42 -19.73
N PRO A 39 -12.65 29.49 -19.50
CA PRO A 39 -13.36 28.39 -18.83
C PRO A 39 -13.28 27.07 -19.59
N VAL A 40 -13.35 27.13 -20.93
CA VAL A 40 -13.20 25.95 -21.81
C VAL A 40 -11.79 25.39 -21.71
N PHE A 41 -10.77 26.25 -21.76
CA PHE A 41 -9.38 25.83 -21.56
C PHE A 41 -9.20 25.14 -20.20
N LYS A 42 -9.75 25.72 -19.13
CA LYS A 42 -9.67 25.15 -17.77
C LYS A 42 -10.29 23.75 -17.73
N GLU A 43 -11.49 23.57 -18.28
CA GLU A 43 -12.16 22.27 -18.28
C GLU A 43 -11.36 21.20 -19.04
N ILE A 44 -10.77 21.56 -20.18
CA ILE A 44 -9.91 20.66 -20.96
C ILE A 44 -8.64 20.33 -20.16
N ALA A 45 -7.97 21.34 -19.60
CA ALA A 45 -6.75 21.16 -18.83
C ALA A 45 -7.00 20.29 -17.59
N ASP A 46 -8.09 20.52 -16.86
CA ASP A 46 -8.47 19.75 -15.67
C ASP A 46 -8.76 18.28 -16.03
N LYS A 47 -9.47 18.01 -17.13
CA LYS A 47 -9.74 16.64 -17.60
C LYS A 47 -8.48 15.89 -18.03
N VAL A 48 -7.58 16.56 -18.77
CA VAL A 48 -6.30 15.96 -19.17
C VAL A 48 -5.42 15.71 -17.94
N TYR A 49 -5.37 16.66 -17.01
CA TYR A 49 -4.63 16.52 -15.76
C TYR A 49 -5.14 15.36 -14.91
N ALA A 50 -6.45 15.16 -14.81
CA ALA A 50 -7.04 14.06 -14.04
C ALA A 50 -6.92 12.68 -14.72
N SER A 51 -6.78 12.64 -16.04
CA SER A 51 -6.73 11.36 -16.79
C SER A 51 -5.32 10.82 -16.95
N ASP A 52 -4.31 11.69 -16.97
CA ASP A 52 -2.92 11.27 -17.15
C ASP A 52 -2.17 11.26 -15.81
N ILE A 53 -2.07 10.05 -15.24
CA ILE A 53 -1.38 9.77 -13.97
C ILE A 53 0.08 10.25 -14.01
N SER A 54 0.72 10.29 -15.19
CA SER A 54 2.12 10.71 -15.33
C SER A 54 2.33 12.22 -15.10
N ILE A 55 1.26 13.03 -15.14
CA ILE A 55 1.32 14.48 -14.90
C ILE A 55 1.30 14.80 -13.40
N HIS A 56 0.73 13.90 -12.59
CA HIS A 56 0.77 14.05 -11.15
C HIS A 56 2.21 13.87 -10.65
N LYS A 57 2.73 14.85 -9.90
CA LYS A 57 3.93 14.63 -9.10
C LYS A 57 3.62 13.44 -8.20
N ASN A 58 4.41 12.36 -8.30
CA ASN A 58 4.23 11.12 -7.55
C ASN A 58 3.57 11.43 -6.21
N PRO A 59 2.30 11.05 -5.99
CA PRO A 59 1.70 11.27 -4.69
C PRO A 59 2.69 10.66 -3.70
N LYS A 60 3.10 11.44 -2.69
CA LYS A 60 3.99 10.94 -1.65
C LYS A 60 3.26 9.77 -1.03
N ASP A 61 3.56 8.60 -1.54
CA ASP A 61 2.85 7.41 -1.18
C ASP A 61 3.15 7.26 0.30
N THR A 62 2.11 7.30 1.11
CA THR A 62 2.26 7.12 2.55
C THR A 62 2.42 5.62 2.79
N ILE A 63 3.32 4.99 2.01
CA ILE A 63 3.85 3.66 2.26
C ILE A 63 4.65 3.82 3.54
N TYR A 64 3.93 3.76 4.66
CA TYR A 64 4.46 3.09 5.81
C TYR A 64 4.92 1.73 5.27
N ARG A 65 6.23 1.59 5.09
CA ARG A 65 6.89 0.29 4.92
C ARG A 65 6.63 -0.48 6.20
N TYR A 66 5.41 -0.96 6.36
CA TYR A 66 5.16 -2.05 7.27
C TYR A 66 6.04 -3.18 6.77
N HIS A 67 6.98 -3.62 7.60
CA HIS A 67 7.48 -4.97 7.51
C HIS A 67 6.26 -5.87 7.73
N ALA A 68 5.55 -6.10 6.64
CA ALA A 68 4.28 -6.75 6.70
C ALA A 68 4.59 -8.24 6.71
N TYR A 69 4.82 -8.74 7.93
CA TYR A 69 4.78 -10.16 8.22
C TYR A 69 3.36 -10.63 7.91
N HIS A 70 3.13 -11.02 6.66
CA HIS A 70 1.88 -11.63 6.25
C HIS A 70 2.04 -13.12 6.46
N TYR A 71 1.38 -13.63 7.51
CA TYR A 71 1.24 -15.05 7.73
C TYR A 71 0.00 -15.52 6.97
N GLY A 72 0.17 -16.50 6.10
CA GLY A 72 -0.92 -17.04 5.28
C GLY A 72 -0.59 -18.43 4.79
N TYR A 73 -1.58 -19.07 4.17
CA TYR A 73 -1.36 -20.34 3.47
C TYR A 73 -0.36 -20.12 2.34
N LEU A 74 0.58 -21.06 2.20
CA LEU A 74 1.66 -20.94 1.23
C LEU A 74 1.12 -20.79 -0.21
N ASP A 75 0.06 -21.52 -0.57
CA ASP A 75 -0.60 -21.46 -1.87
C ASP A 75 -1.15 -20.06 -2.19
N ASP A 76 -1.79 -19.41 -1.21
CA ASP A 76 -2.32 -18.06 -1.36
C ASP A 76 -1.16 -17.05 -1.53
N LEU A 77 -0.10 -17.21 -0.75
CA LEU A 77 1.08 -16.35 -0.82
C LEU A 77 1.83 -16.52 -2.15
N GLN A 78 1.92 -17.74 -2.67
CA GLN A 78 2.47 -18.03 -4.00
C GLN A 78 1.65 -17.35 -5.08
N THR A 79 0.33 -17.48 -5.03
CA THR A 79 -0.60 -16.83 -5.97
C THR A 79 -0.44 -15.31 -5.96
N LEU A 80 -0.37 -14.71 -4.77
CA LEU A 80 -0.14 -13.27 -4.63
C LEU A 80 1.22 -12.85 -5.18
N SER A 81 2.28 -13.60 -4.88
CA SER A 81 3.64 -13.26 -5.33
C SER A 81 3.82 -13.31 -6.85
N ALA A 82 3.19 -14.29 -7.52
CA ALA A 82 3.26 -14.44 -8.96
C ALA A 82 2.63 -13.24 -9.67
N ASN A 83 1.51 -12.73 -9.13
CA ASN A 83 0.82 -11.57 -9.68
C ASN A 83 1.51 -10.24 -9.31
N LEU A 84 2.24 -10.20 -8.20
CA LEU A 84 2.94 -9.00 -7.71
C LEU A 84 4.43 -8.95 -8.12
N THR A 85 4.89 -9.85 -9.00
CA THR A 85 6.29 -9.91 -9.50
C THR A 85 7.34 -10.15 -8.40
N TYR A 86 6.95 -10.67 -7.24
CA TYR A 86 7.89 -11.03 -6.19
C TYR A 86 8.31 -12.49 -6.33
N LYS A 87 9.62 -12.76 -6.33
CA LYS A 87 10.14 -14.13 -6.31
C LYS A 87 10.11 -14.67 -4.89
N ILE A 88 9.27 -15.67 -4.65
CA ILE A 88 9.29 -16.45 -3.40
C ILE A 88 10.36 -17.54 -3.50
N ILE A 89 11.23 -17.59 -2.49
CA ILE A 89 12.09 -18.77 -2.24
C ILE A 89 11.18 -19.80 -1.54
N ALA A 90 10.79 -20.84 -2.26
CA ALA A 90 9.84 -21.84 -1.79
C ALA A 90 10.33 -22.52 -0.50
N VAL A 91 9.42 -22.65 0.47
CA VAL A 91 9.64 -23.47 1.66
C VAL A 91 8.54 -24.51 1.75
N ASP A 92 8.93 -25.78 1.97
CA ASP A 92 8.03 -26.93 2.08
C ASP A 92 7.25 -26.88 3.40
N SER A 93 6.11 -26.18 3.38
CA SER A 93 5.43 -25.77 4.59
C SER A 93 4.00 -25.29 4.29
N GLU A 94 2.98 -25.72 5.04
CA GLU A 94 1.56 -25.34 4.79
C GLU A 94 1.26 -23.84 5.04
N TRP A 95 2.09 -23.15 5.84
CA TRP A 95 1.94 -21.76 6.28
C TRP A 95 3.30 -21.04 6.24
N GLY A 96 3.34 -19.84 5.68
CA GLY A 96 4.58 -19.06 5.56
C GLY A 96 4.39 -17.61 6.01
N SER A 97 5.49 -16.93 6.36
CA SER A 97 5.52 -15.47 6.50
C SER A 97 6.24 -14.86 5.29
N LEU A 98 5.60 -13.92 4.61
CA LEU A 98 6.30 -13.06 3.64
C LEU A 98 7.10 -12.00 4.40
N VAL A 99 8.38 -11.89 4.09
CA VAL A 99 9.23 -10.77 4.51
C VAL A 99 9.69 -10.04 3.26
N PHE A 100 9.23 -8.81 3.06
CA PHE A 100 9.67 -7.98 1.95
C PHE A 100 11.01 -7.33 2.32
N GLU A 101 12.08 -7.69 1.63
CA GLU A 101 13.39 -7.04 1.76
C GLU A 101 13.43 -5.75 0.92
N ALA A 102 14.21 -4.77 1.37
CA ALA A 102 14.29 -3.44 0.76
C ALA A 102 14.84 -3.47 -0.69
N THR A 103 15.37 -4.60 -1.14
CA THR A 103 15.88 -4.88 -2.49
C THR A 103 14.77 -5.25 -3.50
N GLY A 104 13.51 -5.37 -3.06
CA GLY A 104 12.40 -5.80 -3.93
C GLY A 104 12.22 -7.31 -4.01
N GLU A 105 12.95 -8.07 -3.17
CA GLU A 105 12.81 -9.52 -3.05
C GLU A 105 11.94 -9.85 -1.83
N ALA A 106 10.96 -10.73 -2.00
CA ALA A 106 10.12 -11.21 -0.89
C ALA A 106 10.67 -12.56 -0.42
N LYS A 107 11.35 -12.55 0.72
CA LYS A 107 11.82 -13.78 1.34
C LYS A 107 10.71 -14.39 2.16
N VAL A 108 10.26 -15.58 1.77
CA VAL A 108 9.37 -16.37 2.62
C VAL A 108 10.23 -17.07 3.64
N THR A 109 10.06 -16.68 4.90
CA THR A 109 10.71 -17.40 6.00
C THR A 109 9.68 -18.34 6.59
N SER A 110 9.99 -19.63 6.62
CA SER A 110 9.24 -20.65 7.35
C SER A 110 9.39 -20.45 8.85
N SER A 111 8.72 -19.43 9.37
CA SER A 111 8.50 -19.29 10.80
C SER A 111 7.26 -20.11 11.18
N PHE A 112 7.31 -21.43 11.00
CA PHE A 112 6.35 -22.26 11.71
C PHE A 112 6.66 -22.19 13.21
N PRO A 113 5.65 -22.13 14.08
CA PRO A 113 5.83 -22.51 15.48
C PRO A 113 6.37 -23.94 15.52
N GLN A 114 7.67 -24.09 15.82
CA GLN A 114 8.19 -25.40 16.19
C GLN A 114 7.58 -25.74 17.55
N LYS A 115 7.08 -26.97 17.71
CA LYS A 115 6.51 -27.42 18.98
C LYS A 115 7.57 -27.28 20.07
N GLY A 116 7.25 -26.56 21.15
CA GLY A 116 8.24 -26.25 22.19
C GLY A 116 9.13 -25.05 21.89
N LYS A 117 8.83 -24.22 20.88
CA LYS A 117 9.43 -22.90 20.70
C LYS A 117 8.43 -21.75 20.66
N VAL A 118 8.90 -20.58 21.05
CA VAL A 118 8.13 -19.33 21.03
C VAL A 118 7.91 -18.87 19.58
N PRO A 119 6.66 -18.68 19.13
CA PRO A 119 6.38 -18.18 17.79
C PRO A 119 6.70 -16.69 17.66
N ASN A 120 7.05 -16.26 16.45
CA ASN A 120 7.04 -14.83 16.12
C ASN A 120 5.60 -14.40 15.84
N LEU A 121 5.11 -13.45 16.64
CA LEU A 121 3.76 -12.88 16.56
C LEU A 121 3.78 -11.42 16.09
N LYS A 122 4.95 -10.79 15.90
CA LYS A 122 5.05 -9.39 15.49
C LYS A 122 4.38 -9.16 14.12
N GLY A 123 3.57 -8.12 14.02
CA GLY A 123 2.83 -7.76 12.81
C GLY A 123 1.47 -8.44 12.66
N LEU A 124 1.15 -9.46 13.48
CA LEU A 124 -0.12 -10.18 13.42
C LEU A 124 -1.28 -9.44 14.06
N GLY A 125 -2.49 -9.76 13.62
CA GLY A 125 -3.71 -9.42 14.35
C GLY A 125 -3.88 -10.34 15.56
N LEU A 126 -4.67 -9.90 16.55
CA LEU A 126 -4.90 -10.66 17.78
C LEU A 126 -5.41 -12.09 17.52
N ARG A 127 -6.30 -12.28 16.53
CA ARG A 127 -6.85 -13.61 16.21
C ARG A 127 -5.78 -14.59 15.75
N ASP A 128 -4.93 -14.16 14.82
CA ASP A 128 -3.84 -14.98 14.29
C ASP A 128 -2.79 -15.24 15.37
N ALA A 129 -2.52 -14.23 16.20
CA ALA A 129 -1.59 -14.35 17.32
C ALA A 129 -2.07 -15.38 18.38
N ILE A 130 -3.37 -15.39 18.71
CA ILE A 130 -3.98 -16.39 19.59
C ILE A 130 -3.82 -17.80 18.99
N TYR A 131 -4.18 -17.96 17.71
CA TYR A 131 -4.10 -19.25 17.03
C TYR A 131 -2.68 -19.83 17.04
N LEU A 132 -1.67 -19.02 16.74
CA LEU A 132 -0.27 -19.47 16.77
C LEU A 132 0.23 -19.79 18.18
N ALA A 133 -0.16 -18.99 19.18
CA ALA A 133 0.17 -19.27 20.57
C ALA A 133 -0.43 -20.61 21.04
N GLU A 134 -1.70 -20.88 20.70
CA GLU A 134 -2.37 -22.14 21.01
C GLU A 134 -1.70 -23.34 20.32
N LYS A 135 -1.32 -23.21 19.04
CA LYS A 135 -0.60 -24.25 18.30
C LYS A 135 0.79 -24.55 18.89
N SER A 136 1.43 -23.54 19.51
CA SER A 136 2.66 -23.68 20.31
C SER A 136 2.43 -24.17 21.75
N GLU A 137 1.19 -24.55 22.12
CA GLU A 137 0.79 -24.94 23.48
C GLU A 137 1.04 -23.84 24.54
N MET A 138 0.96 -22.56 24.15
CA MET A 138 1.16 -21.39 25.00
C MET A 138 -0.15 -20.64 25.28
N LYS A 139 -0.22 -19.97 26.42
CA LYS A 139 -1.28 -19.01 26.76
C LYS A 139 -0.87 -17.62 26.33
N ILE A 140 -1.83 -16.78 25.95
CA ILE A 140 -1.56 -15.42 25.50
C ILE A 140 -2.20 -14.38 26.43
N ARG A 141 -1.45 -13.32 26.73
CA ARG A 141 -1.96 -12.08 27.33
C ARG A 141 -1.73 -10.95 26.35
N ALA A 142 -2.79 -10.20 26.05
CA ALA A 142 -2.77 -9.16 25.05
C ALA A 142 -3.23 -7.83 25.65
N GLU A 143 -2.51 -6.75 25.34
CA GLU A 143 -2.85 -5.38 25.73
C GLU A 143 -2.80 -4.46 24.50
N GLY A 144 -3.84 -3.65 24.30
CA GLY A 144 -3.97 -2.74 23.14
C GLY A 144 -4.96 -3.24 22.08
N SER A 145 -4.94 -2.62 20.89
CA SER A 145 -5.93 -2.91 19.84
C SER A 145 -5.40 -2.66 18.42
N GLY A 146 -5.01 -3.73 17.72
CA GLY A 146 -4.59 -3.59 16.33
C GLY A 146 -3.68 -4.73 15.92
N LYS A 147 -2.44 -4.37 15.55
CA LYS A 147 -1.39 -5.33 15.21
C LYS A 147 -0.38 -5.42 16.35
N VAL A 148 0.19 -6.61 16.55
CA VAL A 148 1.23 -6.88 17.54
C VAL A 148 2.49 -6.09 17.17
N ILE A 149 2.89 -5.15 18.02
CA ILE A 149 4.13 -4.37 17.89
C ILE A 149 5.25 -4.95 18.75
N GLY A 150 4.90 -5.65 19.83
CA GLY A 150 5.85 -6.24 20.77
C GLY A 150 5.37 -7.58 21.29
N GLN A 151 6.31 -8.45 21.61
CA GLN A 151 6.05 -9.73 22.27
C GLN A 151 7.14 -10.01 23.30
N ASN A 152 6.82 -10.83 24.30
CA ASN A 152 7.77 -11.39 25.26
C ASN A 152 7.23 -12.76 25.72
N PRO A 153 8.00 -13.85 25.68
CA PRO A 153 9.42 -14.00 25.26
C PRO A 153 9.72 -13.78 23.77
N ASP A 154 11.00 -13.67 23.43
CA ASP A 154 11.47 -13.45 22.05
C ASP A 154 11.23 -14.69 21.15
N PRO A 155 11.02 -14.49 19.84
CA PRO A 155 10.78 -15.61 18.93
C PRO A 155 11.95 -16.61 18.89
N GLY A 156 11.62 -17.91 18.89
CA GLY A 156 12.60 -18.99 18.76
C GLY A 156 13.19 -19.51 20.06
N GLU A 157 12.90 -18.87 21.20
CA GLU A 157 13.24 -19.40 22.53
C GLU A 157 12.51 -20.73 22.82
N ASP A 158 13.12 -21.59 23.64
CA ASP A 158 12.48 -22.82 24.10
C ASP A 158 11.35 -22.51 25.09
N THR A 159 10.17 -23.06 24.83
CA THR A 159 8.97 -22.86 25.66
C THR A 159 8.50 -24.15 26.29
N ARG A 160 7.83 -24.02 27.44
CA ARG A 160 7.17 -25.12 28.15
C ARG A 160 5.68 -25.08 27.89
N LYS A 161 5.04 -26.25 27.90
CA LYS A 161 3.57 -26.36 27.80
C LYS A 161 2.89 -25.48 28.85
N GLY A 162 2.00 -24.60 28.40
CA GLY A 162 1.26 -23.66 29.24
C GLY A 162 2.00 -22.39 29.63
N ALA A 163 3.20 -22.13 29.09
CA ALA A 163 3.90 -20.86 29.25
C ALA A 163 3.06 -19.69 28.69
N THR A 164 3.21 -18.50 29.26
CA THR A 164 2.42 -17.33 28.87
C THR A 164 3.26 -16.37 28.02
N ILE A 165 2.80 -16.05 26.81
CA ILE A 165 3.35 -14.99 25.96
C ILE A 165 2.55 -13.70 26.17
N SER A 166 3.24 -12.60 26.45
CA SER A 166 2.64 -11.27 26.57
C SER A 166 2.88 -10.50 25.28
N ILE A 167 1.82 -9.98 24.67
CA ILE A 167 1.88 -9.17 23.45
C ILE A 167 1.31 -7.78 23.67
N THR A 168 1.96 -6.80 23.06
CA THR A 168 1.50 -5.40 23.03
C THR A 168 1.04 -5.09 21.61
N LEU A 169 -0.17 -4.57 21.48
CA LEU A 169 -0.75 -4.10 20.24
C LEU A 169 -0.73 -2.56 20.22
N ASN A 170 -0.61 -1.99 19.01
CA ASN A 170 -0.78 -0.55 18.79
C ASN A 170 -2.26 -0.12 18.98
#